data_AF-A0A1Q6A296-F1
#
_entry.id   AF-A0A1Q6A296-F1
#
_cell.length_a   1.000
_cell.length_b   1.000
_cell.length_c   1.000
_cell.angle_alpha   90.00
_cell.angle_beta   90.00
_cell.angle_gamma   90.00
#
_symmetry.space_group_name_H-M   'P 1'
#
loop_
_entity.id
_entity.type
_entity.pdbx_description
1 polymer ?
#
loop_
_entity_poly.entity_id
_entity_poly.type
_entity_poly.pdbx_seq_one_letter_code
_entity_poly.pdbx_strand_id
1 'polypeptide(L)'
;MTDSLFYNPFLRIKEDTLKKLMGAGKPYVVIQRFQWPGQPSQKTFLLSAYADEQESNCHEKELAPKEGKAQNLLDPNQYQGVVKLLKNDSGISMFYNGTIDARHEKRLQKAYVKGVSAYIHYIRMKKEDHYDVRIFTEYGRLKAEITSGEQSHTALFYDMIK
;
A
#
# COMPACT_ATOMS: atom_id res chain seq x y z
N MET A 1 -4.84 -24.67 -11.31
CA MET A 1 -5.18 -23.23 -11.40
C MET A 1 -5.41 -22.75 -9.98
N THR A 2 -4.40 -22.18 -9.35
CA THR A 2 -4.50 -21.65 -7.98
C THR A 2 -5.23 -20.32 -8.04
N ASP A 3 -6.51 -20.34 -7.70
CA ASP A 3 -7.26 -19.14 -7.34
C ASP A 3 -6.43 -18.36 -6.32
N SER A 4 -5.99 -17.16 -6.71
CA SER A 4 -5.40 -16.22 -5.77
C SER A 4 -6.51 -15.79 -4.82
N LEU A 5 -6.68 -16.54 -3.72
CA LEU A 5 -7.66 -16.30 -2.65
C LEU A 5 -7.60 -14.87 -2.09
N PHE A 6 -6.56 -14.11 -2.40
CA PHE A 6 -6.36 -12.73 -2.00
C PHE A 6 -6.01 -11.88 -3.22
N TYR A 7 -6.90 -10.95 -3.58
CA TYR A 7 -6.67 -10.00 -4.66
C TYR A 7 -5.73 -8.89 -4.17
N ASN A 8 -4.51 -8.79 -4.72
CA ASN A 8 -3.58 -7.69 -4.44
C ASN A 8 -3.65 -6.64 -5.58
N PRO A 9 -4.00 -5.37 -5.30
CA PRO A 9 -4.15 -4.33 -6.32
C PRO A 9 -2.80 -3.74 -6.74
N PHE A 10 -1.72 -4.02 -6.00
CA PHE A 10 -0.43 -3.40 -6.21
C PHE A 10 0.43 -4.19 -7.20
N LEU A 11 1.16 -3.46 -8.04
CA LEU A 11 2.04 -4.06 -9.05
C LEU A 11 3.35 -4.48 -8.42
N ARG A 12 3.73 -5.75 -8.56
CA ARG A 12 5.07 -6.20 -8.16
C ARG A 12 6.12 -5.52 -9.04
N ILE A 13 7.12 -4.89 -8.41
CA ILE A 13 8.15 -4.15 -9.14
C ILE A 13 9.39 -4.99 -9.41
N LYS A 14 10.07 -4.62 -10.50
CA LYS A 14 11.37 -5.15 -10.93
C LYS A 14 12.33 -3.98 -11.10
N GLU A 15 13.60 -4.28 -11.34
CA GLU A 15 14.61 -3.25 -11.59
C GLU A 15 14.21 -2.29 -12.72
N ASP A 16 13.61 -2.79 -13.80
CA ASP A 16 13.13 -1.95 -14.90
C ASP A 16 12.07 -0.92 -14.46
N THR A 17 11.33 -1.19 -13.38
CA THR A 17 10.41 -0.21 -12.81
C THR A 17 11.18 0.98 -12.24
N LEU A 18 12.31 0.77 -11.58
CA LEU A 18 13.14 1.87 -11.06
C LEU A 18 13.65 2.77 -12.18
N LYS A 19 14.10 2.18 -13.29
CA LYS A 19 14.52 2.93 -14.48
C LYS A 19 13.38 3.76 -15.06
N LYS A 20 12.17 3.20 -15.12
CA LYS A 20 10.97 3.93 -15.55
C LYS A 20 10.61 5.08 -14.61
N LEU A 21 10.72 4.89 -13.30
CA LEU A 21 10.46 5.94 -12.32
C LEU A 21 11.44 7.11 -12.47
N MET A 22 12.73 6.82 -12.60
CA MET A 22 13.75 7.84 -12.87
C MET A 22 13.49 8.56 -14.20
N GLY A 23 13.19 7.82 -15.27
CA GLY A 23 12.85 8.41 -16.58
C GLY A 23 11.57 9.24 -16.58
N ALA A 24 10.64 8.98 -15.64
CA ALA A 24 9.44 9.77 -15.42
C ALA A 24 9.65 10.94 -14.45
N GLY A 25 10.89 11.25 -14.06
CA GLY A 25 11.21 12.34 -13.15
C GLY A 25 10.80 12.08 -11.70
N LYS A 26 10.72 10.81 -11.27
CA LYS A 26 10.38 10.41 -9.89
C LYS A 26 11.53 9.67 -9.20
N PRO A 27 12.66 10.33 -8.93
CA PRO A 27 13.84 9.69 -8.36
C PRO A 27 13.74 9.42 -6.85
N TYR A 28 12.88 10.14 -6.13
CA TYR A 28 12.76 10.00 -4.68
C TYR A 28 11.74 8.93 -4.35
N VAL A 29 12.14 7.90 -3.60
CA VAL A 29 11.26 6.78 -3.27
C VAL A 29 11.22 6.53 -1.78
N VAL A 30 10.05 6.16 -1.28
CA VAL A 30 9.87 5.67 0.09
C VAL A 30 9.58 4.19 0.03
N ILE A 31 10.42 3.39 0.70
CA ILE A 31 10.25 1.95 0.82
C ILE A 31 9.79 1.66 2.24
N GLN A 32 8.63 1.04 2.38
CA GLN A 32 8.04 0.74 3.69
C GLN A 32 7.51 -0.69 3.76
N ARG A 33 7.39 -1.20 4.98
CA ARG A 33 6.76 -2.50 5.24
C ARG A 33 5.32 -2.48 4.77
N PHE A 34 4.90 -3.58 4.17
CA PHE A 34 3.57 -3.71 3.62
C PHE A 34 2.94 -5.02 4.08
N GLN A 35 1.77 -4.89 4.69
CA GLN A 35 0.99 -6.03 5.16
C GLN A 35 -0.14 -6.29 4.17
N TRP A 36 -0.18 -7.52 3.65
CA TRP A 36 -1.23 -7.95 2.74
C TRP A 36 -1.59 -9.41 3.01
N PRO A 37 -2.88 -9.80 2.96
CA PRO A 37 -3.26 -11.20 3.10
C PRO A 37 -2.53 -12.11 2.10
N GLY A 38 -2.00 -13.22 2.60
CA GLY A 38 -1.20 -14.17 1.82
C GLY A 38 0.24 -13.72 1.51
N GLN A 39 0.70 -12.58 2.04
CA GLN A 39 2.08 -12.12 1.90
C GLN A 39 2.83 -12.18 3.25
N PRO A 40 4.11 -12.61 3.29
CA PRO A 40 4.89 -12.62 4.52
C PRO A 40 5.18 -11.19 5.01
N SER A 41 4.63 -10.81 6.15
CA SER A 41 4.69 -9.43 6.69
C SER A 41 6.10 -8.87 6.89
N GLN A 42 7.09 -9.73 7.15
CA GLN A 42 8.49 -9.31 7.33
C GLN A 42 9.29 -9.21 6.03
N LYS A 43 8.78 -9.74 4.93
CA LYS A 43 9.46 -9.78 3.63
C LYS A 43 8.69 -9.04 2.55
N THR A 44 7.68 -8.26 2.92
CA THR A 44 6.80 -7.58 1.98
C THR A 44 6.88 -6.08 2.18
N PHE A 45 7.14 -5.36 1.08
CA PHE A 45 7.35 -3.93 1.08
C PHE A 45 6.55 -3.25 -0.03
N LEU A 46 6.23 -1.98 0.20
CA LEU A 46 5.61 -1.08 -0.75
C LEU A 46 6.58 0.06 -1.05
N LEU A 47 6.70 0.42 -2.33
CA LEU A 47 7.51 1.51 -2.84
C LEU A 47 6.59 2.61 -3.36
N SER A 48 6.70 3.80 -2.80
CA SER A 48 6.08 5.02 -3.32
C SER A 48 7.13 5.90 -3.98
N ALA A 49 6.81 6.57 -5.09
CA ALA A 49 7.76 7.39 -5.82
C ALA A 49 7.26 8.82 -6.02
N TYR A 50 8.16 9.77 -5.85
CA TYR A 50 7.93 11.21 -5.77
C TYR A 50 8.87 11.93 -6.74
N ALA A 51 8.35 13.02 -7.31
CA ALA A 51 9.16 13.92 -8.13
C ALA A 51 10.03 14.84 -7.27
N ASP A 52 9.55 15.16 -6.07
CA ASP A 52 10.20 16.08 -5.14
C ASP A 52 10.69 15.36 -3.87
N GLU A 53 11.85 15.80 -3.37
CA GLU A 53 12.46 15.22 -2.17
C GLU A 53 11.68 15.55 -0.91
N GLN A 54 11.09 16.75 -0.83
CA GLN A 54 10.33 17.17 0.34
C GLN A 54 9.06 16.33 0.48
N GLU A 55 8.37 16.01 -0.62
CA GLU A 55 7.22 15.10 -0.59
C GLU A 55 7.60 13.71 -0.04
N SER A 56 8.74 13.16 -0.49
CA SER A 56 9.27 11.88 0.02
C SER A 56 9.60 11.96 1.51
N ASN A 57 10.20 13.07 1.96
CA ASN A 57 10.55 13.28 3.36
C ASN A 57 9.31 13.51 4.24
N CYS A 58 8.29 14.19 3.73
CA CYS A 58 7.00 14.34 4.40
C CYS A 58 6.33 12.98 4.60
N HIS A 59 6.32 12.12 3.58
CA HIS A 59 5.86 10.75 3.74
C HIS A 59 6.66 10.00 4.80
N GLU A 60 7.99 9.99 4.73
CA GLU A 60 8.83 9.28 5.71
C GLU A 60 8.55 9.71 7.16
N LYS A 61 8.28 10.99 7.41
CA LYS A 61 7.93 11.51 8.76
C LYS A 61 6.61 10.96 9.31
N GLU A 62 5.69 10.58 8.44
CA GLU A 62 4.41 9.95 8.82
C GLU A 62 4.57 8.46 9.15
N LEU A 63 5.76 7.89 8.95
CA LEU A 63 6.05 6.50 9.23
C LEU A 63 6.51 6.28 10.67
N ALA A 64 6.08 5.18 11.27
CA ALA A 64 6.56 4.76 12.56
C ALA A 64 8.06 4.37 12.47
N PRO A 65 8.80 4.42 13.60
CA PRO A 65 10.20 3.99 13.60
C PRO A 65 10.37 2.58 13.02
N LYS A 66 11.27 2.44 12.04
CA LYS A 66 11.55 1.17 11.32
C LYS A 66 10.42 0.65 10.43
N GLU A 67 9.41 1.46 10.14
CA GLU A 67 8.34 1.10 9.18
C GLU A 67 8.79 1.30 7.74
N GLY A 68 9.52 2.37 7.44
CA GLY A 68 10.05 2.63 6.11
C GLY A 68 11.19 3.64 6.12
N LYS A 69 11.72 3.92 4.92
CA LYS A 69 12.81 4.86 4.71
C LYS A 69 12.74 5.51 3.33
N ALA A 70 13.02 6.81 3.26
CA ALA A 70 13.22 7.51 1.99
C ALA A 70 14.59 7.16 1.38
N GLN A 71 14.64 7.06 0.06
CA GLN A 71 15.84 6.79 -0.73
C GLN A 71 15.84 7.67 -1.98
N ASN A 72 17.01 8.17 -2.35
CA ASN A 72 17.23 8.89 -3.60
C ASN A 72 17.84 7.95 -4.63
N LEU A 73 17.10 7.61 -5.69
CA LEU A 73 17.57 6.72 -6.76
C LEU A 73 18.67 7.36 -7.64
N LEU A 74 18.91 8.67 -7.55
CA LEU A 74 20.03 9.33 -8.22
C LEU A 74 21.36 9.10 -7.48
N ASP A 75 21.32 8.74 -6.19
CA ASP A 75 22.51 8.31 -5.45
C ASP A 75 22.83 6.85 -5.83
N PRO A 76 24.00 6.58 -6.45
CA PRO A 76 24.36 5.23 -6.89
C PRO A 76 24.38 4.19 -5.75
N ASN A 77 24.76 4.59 -4.54
CA ASN A 77 24.81 3.68 -3.40
C ASN A 77 23.40 3.26 -2.96
N GLN A 78 22.49 4.22 -2.92
CA GLN A 78 21.09 3.97 -2.58
C GLN A 78 20.39 3.17 -3.67
N TYR A 79 20.59 3.53 -4.94
CA TYR A 79 20.09 2.77 -6.09
C TYR A 79 20.52 1.29 -6.03
N GLN A 80 21.82 1.03 -5.85
CA GLN A 80 22.31 -0.34 -5.71
C GLN A 80 21.71 -1.08 -4.52
N GLY A 81 21.47 -0.39 -3.41
CA GLY A 81 20.74 -0.92 -2.25
C GLY A 81 19.34 -1.40 -2.63
N VAL A 82 18.56 -0.56 -3.32
CA VAL A 82 17.21 -0.91 -3.77
C VAL A 82 17.22 -2.04 -4.80
N VAL A 83 18.15 -2.03 -5.77
CA VAL A 83 18.28 -3.12 -6.75
C VAL A 83 18.57 -4.46 -6.09
N LYS A 84 19.44 -4.49 -5.05
CA LYS A 84 19.71 -5.72 -4.29
C LYS A 84 18.45 -6.30 -3.64
N LEU A 85 17.55 -5.46 -3.13
CA LEU A 85 16.28 -5.91 -2.55
C LEU A 85 15.35 -6.53 -3.61
N LEU A 86 15.42 -6.07 -4.85
CA LEU A 86 14.58 -6.55 -5.97
C LEU A 86 15.07 -7.85 -6.61
N LYS A 87 16.27 -8.34 -6.27
CA LYS A 87 16.78 -9.61 -6.82
C LYS A 87 15.90 -10.78 -6.36
N ASN A 88 15.62 -11.72 -7.26
CA ASN A 88 14.71 -12.85 -7.00
C ASN A 88 15.14 -13.70 -5.78
N ASP A 89 16.43 -13.77 -5.48
CA ASP A 89 16.97 -14.58 -4.38
C ASP A 89 16.88 -13.89 -3.02
N SER A 90 16.45 -12.62 -2.95
CA SER A 90 16.27 -11.90 -1.68
C SER A 90 15.13 -12.47 -0.84
N GLY A 91 14.21 -13.22 -1.47
CA GLY A 91 12.97 -13.69 -0.84
C GLY A 91 12.02 -12.55 -0.46
N ILE A 92 12.28 -11.33 -0.96
CA ILE A 92 11.49 -10.13 -0.68
C ILE A 92 10.47 -9.90 -1.81
N SER A 93 9.26 -9.54 -1.42
CA SER A 93 8.20 -9.06 -2.30
C SER A 93 8.11 -7.54 -2.20
N MET A 94 8.36 -6.84 -3.32
CA MET A 94 8.22 -5.39 -3.37
C MET A 94 7.15 -5.00 -4.38
N PHE A 95 6.24 -4.14 -3.95
CA PHE A 95 5.10 -3.68 -4.71
C PHE A 95 5.16 -2.17 -4.92
N TYR A 96 4.64 -1.66 -6.03
CA TYR A 96 4.52 -0.23 -6.28
C TYR A 96 3.22 0.30 -5.71
N ASN A 97 3.30 1.41 -4.99
CA ASN A 97 2.17 2.22 -4.59
C ASN A 97 1.65 3.01 -5.80
N GLY A 98 0.95 2.30 -6.69
CA GLY A 98 0.14 2.93 -7.74
C GLY A 98 -1.20 3.39 -7.17
N THR A 99 -1.73 4.50 -7.68
CA THR A 99 -3.09 4.93 -7.38
C THR A 99 -4.05 3.79 -7.73
N ILE A 100 -4.79 3.32 -6.74
CA ILE A 100 -5.89 2.37 -6.94
C ILE A 100 -6.91 3.08 -7.83
N ASP A 101 -7.01 2.65 -9.08
CA ASP A 101 -8.04 3.19 -9.96
C ASP A 101 -9.45 2.82 -9.44
N ALA A 102 -10.47 3.51 -9.93
CA ALA A 102 -11.85 3.27 -9.49
C ALA A 102 -12.32 1.82 -9.75
N ARG A 103 -11.68 1.07 -10.67
CA ARG A 103 -11.99 -0.34 -10.91
C ARG A 103 -11.34 -1.23 -9.86
N HIS A 104 -10.11 -0.93 -9.46
CA HIS A 104 -9.35 -1.60 -8.42
C HIS A 104 -10.01 -1.40 -7.06
N GLU A 105 -10.51 -0.20 -6.75
CA GLU A 105 -11.30 0.06 -5.54
C GLU A 105 -12.54 -0.83 -5.49
N LYS A 106 -13.36 -0.83 -6.56
CA LYS A 106 -14.55 -1.70 -6.64
C LYS A 106 -14.21 -3.19 -6.54
N ARG A 107 -13.08 -3.61 -7.11
CA ARG A 107 -12.59 -5.00 -7.00
C ARG A 107 -12.17 -5.35 -5.58
N LEU A 108 -11.49 -4.45 -4.88
CA LEU A 108 -11.11 -4.62 -3.47
C LEU A 108 -12.35 -4.73 -2.60
N GLN A 109 -13.30 -3.80 -2.75
CA GLN A 109 -14.58 -3.85 -2.04
C GLN A 109 -15.25 -5.20 -2.27
N LYS A 110 -15.40 -5.64 -3.53
CA LYS A 110 -16.04 -6.92 -3.86
C LYS A 110 -15.30 -8.14 -3.30
N ALA A 111 -13.97 -8.14 -3.39
CA ALA A 111 -13.15 -9.26 -2.94
C ALA A 111 -13.18 -9.43 -1.41
N TYR A 112 -13.30 -8.32 -0.68
CA TYR A 112 -13.17 -8.30 0.78
C TYR A 112 -14.45 -7.89 1.53
N VAL A 113 -15.62 -7.89 0.86
CA VAL A 113 -16.93 -7.55 1.49
C VAL A 113 -17.11 -8.23 2.83
N LYS A 114 -16.84 -9.54 2.91
CA LYS A 114 -17.03 -10.32 4.14
C LYS A 114 -16.17 -9.82 5.30
N GLY A 115 -14.90 -9.51 5.04
CA GLY A 115 -13.98 -8.99 6.06
C GLY A 115 -14.41 -7.60 6.54
N VAL A 116 -14.72 -6.72 5.59
CA VAL A 116 -15.21 -5.37 5.88
C VAL A 116 -16.52 -5.39 6.69
N SER A 117 -17.49 -6.24 6.31
CA SER A 117 -18.73 -6.40 7.08
C SER A 117 -18.49 -6.91 8.50
N ALA A 118 -17.60 -7.89 8.68
CA ALA A 118 -17.24 -8.40 10.00
C ALA A 118 -16.57 -7.31 10.86
N TYR A 119 -15.69 -6.50 10.27
CA TYR A 119 -15.05 -5.37 10.95
C TYR A 119 -16.06 -4.31 11.39
N ILE A 120 -17.01 -3.94 10.53
CA ILE A 120 -18.09 -2.99 10.86
C ILE A 120 -18.89 -3.48 12.08
N HIS A 121 -19.19 -4.78 12.15
CA HIS A 121 -19.89 -5.37 13.29
C HIS A 121 -19.02 -5.35 14.56
N TYR A 122 -17.72 -5.61 14.42
CA TYR A 122 -16.76 -5.57 15.53
C TYR A 122 -16.67 -4.17 16.17
N ILE A 123 -16.62 -3.11 15.36
CA ILE A 123 -16.57 -1.72 15.85
C ILE A 123 -17.93 -1.20 16.35
N ARG A 124 -19.00 -2.01 16.25
CA ARG A 124 -20.37 -1.68 16.70
C ARG A 124 -20.92 -0.36 16.13
N MET A 125 -20.57 -0.05 14.89
CA MET A 125 -21.04 1.18 14.22
C MET A 125 -22.54 1.11 13.97
N LYS A 126 -23.29 2.15 14.36
CA LYS A 126 -24.74 2.17 14.20
C LYS A 126 -25.09 2.28 12.71
N LYS A 127 -25.96 1.39 12.23
CA LYS A 127 -26.50 1.46 10.88
C LYS A 127 -27.69 2.43 10.89
N GLU A 128 -27.57 3.55 10.20
CA GLU A 128 -28.73 4.42 9.97
C GLU A 128 -29.47 3.97 8.70
N ASP A 129 -28.82 4.05 7.54
CA ASP A 129 -29.38 3.55 6.27
C ASP A 129 -28.49 2.49 5.61
N HIS A 130 -27.26 2.88 5.26
CA HIS A 130 -26.26 2.05 4.62
C HIS A 130 -24.86 2.40 5.11
N TYR A 131 -23.91 1.49 4.91
CA TYR A 131 -22.50 1.75 5.13
C TYR A 131 -21.87 2.08 3.79
N ASP A 132 -21.23 3.24 3.71
CA ASP A 132 -20.36 3.61 2.59
C ASP A 132 -18.92 3.33 2.99
N VAL A 133 -18.17 2.66 2.10
CA VAL A 133 -16.78 2.29 2.36
C VAL A 133 -15.92 2.85 1.25
N ARG A 134 -15.10 3.84 1.57
CA ARG A 134 -14.16 4.45 0.63
C ARG A 134 -12.76 3.92 0.91
N ILE A 135 -12.11 3.36 -0.11
CA ILE A 135 -10.73 2.86 0.02
C ILE A 135 -9.78 3.84 -0.63
N PHE A 136 -8.78 4.29 0.10
CA PHE A 136 -7.80 5.24 -0.40
C PHE A 136 -6.40 4.91 0.13
N THR A 137 -5.38 5.42 -0.56
CA THR A 137 -3.99 5.26 -0.11
C THR A 137 -3.45 6.59 0.34
N GLU A 138 -2.88 6.62 1.54
CA GLU A 138 -2.27 7.79 2.14
C GLU A 138 -0.93 7.40 2.74
N TYR A 139 0.16 8.07 2.34
CA TYR A 139 1.53 7.72 2.73
C TYR A 139 1.80 6.20 2.58
N GLY A 140 1.40 5.65 1.42
CA GLY A 140 1.53 4.23 1.09
C GLY A 140 0.78 3.25 2.01
N ARG A 141 -0.07 3.74 2.91
CA ARG A 141 -0.95 2.91 3.73
C ARG A 141 -2.31 2.86 3.07
N LEU A 142 -2.79 1.64 2.81
CA LEU A 142 -4.15 1.46 2.34
C LEU A 142 -5.10 1.65 3.53
N LYS A 143 -5.90 2.71 3.48
CA LYS A 143 -6.91 3.04 4.47
C LYS A 143 -8.29 2.81 3.89
N ALA A 144 -9.23 2.53 4.77
CA ALA A 144 -10.64 2.60 4.44
C ALA A 144 -11.36 3.48 5.46
N GLU A 145 -12.16 4.38 4.91
CA GLU A 145 -13.13 5.18 5.65
C GLU A 145 -14.49 4.53 5.50
N ILE A 146 -15.13 4.24 6.63
CA ILE A 146 -16.48 3.72 6.71
C ILE A 146 -17.37 4.86 7.22
N THR A 147 -18.41 5.19 6.47
CA THR A 147 -19.41 6.20 6.87
C THR A 147 -20.79 5.58 7.00
N SER A 148 -21.55 6.00 8.02
CA SER A 148 -22.95 5.63 8.25
C SER A 148 -23.66 6.83 8.90
N GLY A 149 -24.49 7.53 8.11
CA GLY A 149 -25.10 8.79 8.55
C GLY A 149 -24.03 9.84 8.90
N GLU A 150 -24.07 10.35 10.14
CA GLU A 150 -23.07 11.30 10.66
C GLU A 150 -21.80 10.63 11.23
N GLN A 151 -21.75 9.30 11.32
CA GLN A 151 -20.59 8.59 11.85
C GLN A 151 -19.57 8.31 10.74
N SER A 152 -18.29 8.64 10.98
CA SER A 152 -17.15 8.21 10.15
C SER A 152 -16.12 7.48 11.01
N HIS A 153 -15.56 6.40 10.47
CA HIS A 153 -14.47 5.65 11.08
C HIS A 153 -13.41 5.31 10.03
N THR A 154 -12.17 5.74 10.27
CA THR A 154 -11.04 5.43 9.39
C THR A 154 -10.12 4.41 10.06
N ALA A 155 -9.79 3.34 9.35
CA ALA A 155 -8.81 2.36 9.78
C ALA A 155 -7.95 1.86 8.62
N LEU A 156 -6.86 1.16 8.94
CA LEU A 156 -6.07 0.47 7.92
C LEU A 156 -6.94 -0.61 7.28
N PHE A 157 -6.98 -0.65 5.94
CA PHE A 157 -7.76 -1.63 5.21
C PHE A 157 -7.30 -3.06 5.55
N TYR A 158 -6.00 -3.24 5.79
CA TYR A 158 -5.46 -4.51 6.26
C TYR A 158 -6.14 -5.03 7.54
N ASP A 159 -6.40 -4.17 8.52
CA ASP A 159 -7.05 -4.58 9.78
C ASP A 159 -8.49 -5.05 9.58
N MET A 160 -9.13 -4.63 8.48
CA MET A 160 -10.48 -5.06 8.11
C MET A 160 -10.51 -6.40 7.37
N ILE A 161 -9.40 -6.79 6.74
CA ILE A 161 -9.34 -7.95 5.85
C ILE A 161 -8.42 -9.08 6.35
N LYS A 162 -7.87 -8.92 7.56
CA LYS A 162 -7.05 -9.92 8.23
C LYS A 162 -7.85 -11.14 8.69
#